data_AF-A0A956ZDD2-F1
#
_entry.id   AF-A0A956ZDD2-F1
#
_cell.length_a   1.000
_cell.length_b   1.000
_cell.length_c   1.000
_cell.angle_alpha   90.00
_cell.angle_beta   90.00
_cell.angle_gamma   90.00
#
_symmetry.space_group_name_H-M   'P 1'
#
loop_
_entity.id
_entity.type
_entity.pdbx_description
1 polymer ?
#
loop_
_entity_poly.entity_id
_entity_poly.type
_entity_poly.pdbx_seq_one_letter_code
_entity_poly.pdbx_strand_id
1 'polypeptide(L)'
;MTENQTEEPFLNWIIQNQEAIKDGNAVYEGERVTPASEGVRFETCISCLIVTMRKKTPMLLVGSAKAKRSQWAATLISLLVGWWGVPFGVFFTPVVVANNLWGGSKTKVGKILATADGSDTSETSTTGNASKAMVIFIFGVFGAIMILGLILKLYAIIKHAL
;
A
#
# COMPACT_ATOMS: atom_id res chain seq x y z
N MET A 1 -26.78 -12.50 6.54
CA MET A 1 -25.46 -12.34 7.20
C MET A 1 -24.54 -11.70 6.16
N THR A 2 -24.36 -10.39 6.22
CA THR A 2 -23.79 -9.58 5.13
C THR A 2 -22.29 -9.83 4.98
N GLU A 3 -21.90 -10.23 3.77
CA GLU A 3 -20.56 -10.65 3.30
C GLU A 3 -19.44 -9.61 3.57
N ASN A 4 -19.79 -8.37 3.90
CA ASN A 4 -18.86 -7.26 4.20
C ASN A 4 -18.26 -7.27 5.63
N GLN A 5 -18.73 -8.11 6.55
CA GLN A 5 -18.23 -8.10 7.95
C GLN A 5 -16.80 -8.66 8.09
N THR A 6 -16.31 -9.38 7.07
CA THR A 6 -15.05 -10.14 7.14
C THR A 6 -13.82 -9.42 6.61
N GLU A 7 -13.98 -8.38 5.78
CA GLU A 7 -12.82 -7.76 5.11
C GLU A 7 -12.02 -6.82 6.02
N GLU A 8 -12.65 -6.22 7.04
CA GLU A 8 -12.04 -5.18 7.87
C GLU A 8 -12.41 -5.33 9.36
N PRO A 9 -11.93 -6.39 10.04
CA PRO A 9 -12.33 -6.71 11.42
C PRO A 9 -12.01 -5.60 12.43
N PHE A 10 -10.92 -4.86 12.21
CA PHE A 10 -10.54 -3.74 13.07
C PHE A 10 -11.44 -2.51 12.88
N LEU A 11 -11.80 -2.17 11.63
CA LEU A 11 -12.73 -1.06 11.37
C LEU A 11 -14.11 -1.33 11.96
N ASN A 12 -14.63 -2.54 11.74
CA ASN A 12 -15.92 -2.94 12.29
C ASN A 12 -15.92 -2.86 13.82
N TRP A 13 -14.82 -3.30 14.44
CA TRP A 13 -14.65 -3.18 15.88
C TRP A 13 -14.58 -1.71 16.35
N ILE A 14 -13.87 -0.82 15.65
CA ILE A 14 -13.79 0.61 15.97
C ILE A 14 -15.20 1.23 15.98
N ILE A 15 -15.99 0.97 14.94
CA ILE A 15 -17.35 1.52 14.80
C ILE A 15 -18.25 1.03 15.94
N GLN A 16 -18.13 -0.24 16.32
CA GLN A 16 -18.92 -0.81 17.42
C GLN A 16 -18.50 -0.31 18.82
N ASN A 17 -17.24 0.11 18.99
CA ASN A 17 -16.67 0.46 20.29
C ASN A 17 -16.27 1.95 20.39
N GLN A 18 -16.85 2.80 19.55
CA GLN A 18 -16.50 4.22 19.44
C GLN A 18 -16.60 4.97 20.78
N GLU A 19 -17.64 4.71 21.58
CA GLU A 19 -17.82 5.32 22.91
C GLU A 19 -16.71 4.88 23.87
N ALA A 20 -16.42 3.58 23.95
CA ALA A 20 -15.33 3.05 24.78
C ALA A 20 -13.95 3.59 24.37
N ILE A 21 -13.75 3.92 23.09
CA ILE A 21 -12.51 4.54 22.58
C ILE A 21 -12.42 6.00 23.06
N LYS A 22 -13.52 6.75 23.02
CA LYS A 22 -13.58 8.13 23.54
C LYS A 22 -13.30 8.18 25.04
N ASP A 23 -13.77 7.17 25.78
CA ASP A 23 -13.53 7.02 27.22
C ASP A 23 -12.14 6.45 27.58
N GLY A 24 -11.35 6.03 26.59
CA GLY A 24 -10.00 5.49 26.78
C GLY A 24 -9.94 4.08 27.40
N ASN A 25 -11.07 3.39 27.46
CA ASN A 25 -11.21 2.05 28.05
C ASN A 25 -11.29 0.92 27.00
N ALA A 26 -11.24 1.24 25.71
CA ALA A 26 -11.29 0.25 24.66
C ALA A 26 -9.98 -0.54 24.54
N VAL A 27 -10.09 -1.87 24.42
CA VAL A 27 -8.97 -2.79 24.25
C VAL A 27 -9.22 -3.68 23.04
N TYR A 28 -8.27 -3.70 22.10
CA TYR A 28 -8.30 -4.55 20.91
C TYR A 28 -7.02 -5.38 20.83
N GLU A 29 -7.15 -6.69 20.63
CA GLU A 29 -6.00 -7.62 20.57
C GLU A 29 -5.04 -7.54 21.78
N GLY A 30 -5.56 -7.14 22.95
CA GLY A 30 -4.77 -6.99 24.17
C GLY A 30 -4.06 -5.63 24.30
N GLU A 31 -4.23 -4.72 23.34
CA GLU A 31 -3.70 -3.36 23.40
C GLU A 31 -4.78 -2.30 23.57
N ARG A 32 -4.48 -1.24 24.32
CA ARG A 32 -5.39 -0.11 24.51
C ARG A 32 -5.52 0.70 23.22
N VAL A 33 -6.75 0.91 22.77
CA VAL A 33 -7.05 1.73 21.60
C VAL A 33 -7.60 3.07 22.06
N THR A 34 -6.89 4.12 21.68
CA THR A 34 -7.26 5.51 21.93
C THR A 34 -7.46 6.24 20.61
N PRO A 35 -8.05 7.45 20.58
CA PRO A 35 -8.11 8.26 19.36
C PRO A 35 -6.73 8.56 18.75
N ALA A 36 -5.67 8.52 19.57
CA ALA A 36 -4.28 8.69 19.15
C ALA A 36 -3.65 7.43 18.57
N SER A 37 -4.24 6.24 18.81
CA SER A 37 -3.76 4.98 18.24
C SER A 37 -3.85 5.00 16.71
N GLU A 38 -2.95 4.26 16.06
CA GLU A 38 -2.84 4.22 14.60
C GLU A 38 -3.23 2.84 14.08
N GLY A 39 -4.01 2.84 12.99
CA GLY A 39 -4.22 1.67 12.15
C GLY A 39 -3.23 1.69 10.98
N VAL A 40 -2.63 0.56 10.65
CA VAL A 40 -1.73 0.38 9.52
C VAL A 40 -2.36 -0.52 8.46
N ARG A 41 -2.14 -0.16 7.19
CA ARG A 41 -2.42 -1.01 6.03
C ARG A 41 -1.11 -1.25 5.26
N PHE A 42 -0.88 -2.51 4.91
CA PHE A 42 0.23 -2.91 4.05
C PHE A 42 -0.28 -3.17 2.64
N GLU A 43 0.63 -3.07 1.67
CA GLU A 43 0.30 -3.36 0.27
C GLU A 43 1.11 -4.56 -0.20
N THR A 44 0.45 -5.52 -0.84
CA THR A 44 1.13 -6.64 -1.50
C THR A 44 1.11 -6.39 -3.00
N CYS A 45 2.30 -6.47 -3.61
CA CYS A 45 2.47 -6.37 -5.06
C CYS A 45 2.75 -7.76 -5.63
N ILE A 46 1.91 -8.21 -6.55
CA ILE A 46 2.11 -9.47 -7.29
C ILE A 46 2.24 -9.08 -8.76
N SER A 47 3.42 -9.29 -9.35
CA SER A 47 3.68 -8.93 -10.75
C SER A 47 4.12 -10.17 -11.53
N CYS A 48 3.27 -10.64 -12.44
CA CYS A 48 3.57 -11.79 -13.30
C CYS A 48 3.63 -11.32 -14.75
N LEU A 49 4.85 -11.27 -15.31
CA LEU A 49 5.19 -10.92 -16.69
C LEU A 49 4.62 -9.58 -17.20
N ILE A 50 3.30 -9.46 -17.37
CA ILE A 50 2.60 -8.29 -17.94
C ILE A 50 1.53 -7.74 -16.97
N VAL A 51 1.08 -8.53 -15.98
CA VAL A 51 0.01 -8.15 -15.06
C VAL A 51 0.58 -7.83 -13.69
N THR A 52 0.30 -6.62 -13.20
CA THR A 52 0.64 -6.21 -11.83
C THR A 52 -0.64 -5.99 -11.03
N MET A 53 -0.84 -6.81 -10.01
CA MET A 53 -1.96 -6.68 -9.07
C MET A 53 -1.45 -6.12 -7.74
N ARG A 54 -2.09 -5.06 -7.27
CA ARG A 54 -1.83 -4.46 -5.95
C ARG A 54 -3.02 -4.74 -5.05
N LYS A 55 -2.80 -5.50 -3.99
CA LYS A 55 -3.84 -5.80 -2.99
C LYS A 55 -3.47 -5.15 -1.67
N LYS A 56 -4.39 -4.37 -1.10
CA LYS A 56 -4.24 -3.80 0.24
C LYS A 56 -4.64 -4.85 1.28
N THR A 57 -3.92 -4.91 2.38
CA THR A 57 -4.31 -5.73 3.53
C THR A 57 -5.43 -5.04 4.30
N PRO A 58 -6.22 -5.79 5.08
CA PRO A 58 -7.10 -5.23 6.10
C PRO A 58 -6.33 -4.28 7.01
N MET A 59 -7.04 -3.32 7.60
CA MET A 59 -6.45 -2.41 8.57
C MET A 59 -6.16 -3.16 9.87
N LEU A 60 -4.94 -2.99 10.37
CA LEU A 60 -4.46 -3.65 11.59
C LEU A 60 -4.01 -2.59 12.59
N LEU A 61 -4.09 -2.88 13.88
CA LEU A 61 -3.58 -1.98 14.91
C LEU A 61 -2.05 -1.93 14.88
N VAL A 62 -1.46 -0.73 14.85
CA VAL A 62 0.00 -0.57 14.94
C VAL A 62 0.48 -1.13 16.28
N GLY A 63 1.54 -1.94 16.24
CA GLY A 63 2.10 -2.61 17.43
C GLY A 63 1.67 -4.08 17.57
N SER A 64 0.51 -4.44 17.02
CA SER A 64 -0.03 -5.80 17.16
C SER A 64 0.84 -6.86 16.46
N ALA A 65 0.84 -8.07 17.02
CA ALA A 65 1.57 -9.20 16.44
C ALA A 65 1.08 -9.53 15.01
N LYS A 66 -0.21 -9.29 14.72
CA LYS A 66 -0.77 -9.48 13.38
C LYS A 66 -0.25 -8.43 12.40
N ALA A 67 -0.10 -7.18 12.82
CA ALA A 67 0.50 -6.12 12.00
C ALA A 67 1.94 -6.48 11.59
N LYS A 68 2.77 -6.94 12.53
CA LYS A 68 4.14 -7.40 12.23
C LYS A 68 4.13 -8.58 11.26
N ARG A 69 3.33 -9.62 11.51
CA ARG A 69 3.24 -10.79 10.60
C ARG A 69 2.79 -10.39 9.19
N SER A 70 1.80 -9.50 9.09
CA SER A 70 1.29 -9.01 7.80
C SER A 70 2.34 -8.18 7.05
N GLN A 71 3.15 -7.39 7.76
CA GLN A 71 4.26 -6.64 7.16
C GLN A 71 5.29 -7.59 6.52
N TRP A 72 5.74 -8.60 7.27
CA TRP A 72 6.70 -9.58 6.78
C TRP A 72 6.13 -10.41 5.63
N ALA A 73 4.89 -10.89 5.75
CA ALA A 73 4.23 -11.65 4.69
C ALA A 73 4.07 -10.83 3.40
N ALA A 74 3.55 -9.59 3.49
CA ALA A 74 3.40 -8.71 2.34
C ALA A 74 4.74 -8.37 1.70
N THR A 75 5.79 -8.17 2.50
CA THR A 75 7.15 -7.89 2.03
C THR A 75 7.76 -9.10 1.32
N LEU A 76 7.67 -10.30 1.91
CA LEU A 76 8.18 -11.55 1.33
C LEU A 76 7.44 -11.90 0.04
N ILE A 77 6.12 -11.80 0.02
CA ILE A 77 5.31 -12.07 -1.19
C ILE A 77 5.67 -11.07 -2.28
N SER A 78 5.77 -9.78 -1.94
CA SER A 78 6.15 -8.76 -2.92
C SER A 78 7.56 -9.00 -3.44
N LEU A 79 8.52 -9.39 -2.60
CA LEU A 79 9.90 -9.66 -3.01
C LEU A 79 10.01 -10.91 -3.91
N LEU A 80 9.31 -11.99 -3.56
CA LEU A 80 9.38 -13.28 -4.27
C LEU A 80 8.58 -13.32 -5.57
N VAL A 81 7.50 -12.55 -5.66
CA VAL A 81 6.54 -12.62 -6.77
C VAL A 81 6.47 -11.30 -7.55
N GLY A 82 7.00 -10.20 -7.02
CA GLY A 82 6.96 -8.89 -7.70
C GLY A 82 8.09 -8.67 -8.72
N TRP A 83 9.22 -9.36 -8.59
CA TRP A 83 10.37 -9.22 -9.50
C TRP A 83 10.23 -9.89 -10.88
N TRP A 84 9.25 -10.80 -11.07
CA TRP A 84 9.08 -11.57 -12.31
C TRP A 84 8.33 -10.80 -13.42
N GLY A 85 7.90 -9.56 -13.18
CA GLY A 85 7.31 -8.68 -14.19
C GLY A 85 8.36 -7.91 -14.98
N VAL A 86 8.66 -8.32 -16.21
CA VAL A 86 9.53 -7.58 -17.15
C VAL A 86 8.62 -6.67 -17.98
N PRO A 87 8.68 -5.32 -17.92
CA PRO A 87 9.68 -4.43 -17.29
C PRO A 87 9.22 -3.68 -16.01
N PHE A 88 7.95 -3.75 -15.61
CA PHE A 88 7.39 -2.90 -14.54
C PHE A 88 7.58 -3.47 -13.12
N GLY A 89 7.65 -4.79 -12.97
CA GLY A 89 7.70 -5.47 -11.67
C GLY A 89 8.96 -5.15 -10.88
N VAL A 90 10.11 -5.02 -11.55
CA VAL A 90 11.41 -4.72 -10.92
C VAL A 90 11.45 -3.33 -10.27
N PHE A 91 10.65 -2.36 -10.74
CA PHE A 91 10.63 -0.99 -10.19
C PHE A 91 9.56 -0.79 -9.10
N PHE A 92 8.36 -1.33 -9.30
CA PHE A 92 7.28 -1.16 -8.33
C PHE A 92 7.52 -1.97 -7.05
N THR A 93 8.16 -3.12 -7.18
CA THR A 93 8.40 -4.04 -6.07
C THR A 93 9.29 -3.44 -4.97
N PRO A 94 10.46 -2.83 -5.28
CA PRO A 94 11.28 -2.14 -4.27
C PRO A 94 10.53 -1.00 -3.58
N VAL A 95 9.70 -0.26 -4.31
CA VAL A 95 8.92 0.86 -3.74
C VAL A 95 7.87 0.34 -2.75
N VAL A 96 7.14 -0.72 -3.10
CA VAL A 96 6.15 -1.34 -2.20
C VAL A 96 6.83 -1.99 -1.00
N VAL A 97 7.95 -2.68 -1.21
CA VAL A 97 8.77 -3.27 -0.14
C VAL A 97 9.30 -2.19 0.81
N ALA A 98 9.87 -1.10 0.29
CA ALA A 98 10.35 0.01 1.10
C ALA A 98 9.21 0.67 1.90
N ASN A 99 8.04 0.88 1.28
CA ASN A 99 6.87 1.43 1.96
C ASN A 99 6.36 0.51 3.08
N ASN A 100 6.35 -0.80 2.86
CA ASN A 100 5.99 -1.77 3.89
C ASN A 100 7.03 -1.82 5.02
N LEU A 101 8.33 -1.71 4.69
CA LEU A 101 9.43 -1.66 5.67
C LEU A 101 9.40 -0.38 6.52
N TRP A 102 9.01 0.76 5.94
CA TRP A 102 8.79 2.03 6.68
C TRP A 102 7.50 2.05 7.51
N GLY A 103 6.73 0.96 7.51
CA GLY A 103 5.57 0.80 8.39
C GLY A 103 4.23 1.07 7.73
N GLY A 104 4.15 1.05 6.40
CA GLY A 104 2.90 1.06 5.64
C GLY A 104 2.11 2.37 5.73
N SER A 105 0.88 2.34 5.21
CA SER A 105 -0.03 3.48 5.29
C SER A 105 -0.68 3.51 6.66
N LYS A 106 -0.32 4.51 7.48
CA LYS A 106 -0.85 4.70 8.83
C LYS A 106 -2.00 5.72 8.83
N THR A 107 -3.06 5.40 9.55
CA THR A 107 -4.24 6.25 9.72
C THR A 107 -4.61 6.27 11.20
N LYS A 108 -4.74 7.46 11.80
CA LYS A 108 -5.15 7.60 13.21
C LYS A 108 -6.60 7.18 13.39
N VAL A 109 -6.89 6.50 14.50
CA VAL A 109 -8.25 6.07 14.89
C VAL A 109 -9.19 7.27 15.01
N GLY A 110 -8.72 8.39 15.56
CA GLY A 110 -9.53 9.61 15.64
C GLY A 110 -10.04 10.12 14.28
N LYS A 111 -9.21 10.00 13.21
CA LYS A 111 -9.64 10.37 11.84
C LYS A 111 -10.68 9.40 11.29
N ILE A 112 -10.53 8.11 11.57
CA ILE A 112 -11.51 7.09 11.17
C ILE A 112 -12.86 7.36 11.83
N LEU A 113 -12.86 7.74 13.11
CA LEU A 113 -14.05 8.10 13.86
C LEU A 113 -14.70 9.39 13.32
N ALA A 114 -13.91 10.42 13.04
CA ALA A 114 -14.41 11.68 12.49
C ALA A 114 -15.02 11.51 11.09
N THR A 115 -14.41 10.67 10.25
CA THR A 115 -14.97 10.25 8.95
C THR A 115 -16.27 9.45 9.11
N ALA A 116 -16.37 8.56 10.11
CA ALA A 116 -17.59 7.80 10.38
C ALA A 116 -18.74 8.70 10.89
N ASP A 117 -18.43 9.71 11.70
CA ASP A 117 -19.38 10.70 12.21
C ASP A 117 -19.78 11.76 11.15
N GLY A 118 -19.22 11.70 9.94
CA GLY A 118 -19.51 12.64 8.84
C GLY A 118 -18.96 14.06 9.06
N SER A 119 -18.05 14.23 10.03
CA SER A 119 -17.52 15.53 10.45
C SER A 119 -16.23 15.95 9.72
N ASP A 120 -15.60 15.03 8.98
CA ASP A 120 -14.37 15.30 8.24
C ASP A 120 -14.65 15.92 6.85
N THR A 121 -14.44 17.24 6.76
CA THR A 121 -14.22 17.92 5.47
C THR A 121 -12.83 17.55 4.95
N SER A 122 -12.73 16.39 4.29
CA SER A 122 -11.76 16.07 3.23
C SER A 122 -10.35 16.69 3.33
N GLU A 123 -9.62 16.49 4.44
CA GLU A 123 -8.16 16.57 4.37
C GLU A 123 -7.62 15.24 3.82
N THR A 124 -7.58 15.20 2.49
CA THR A 124 -6.80 14.24 1.72
C THR A 124 -5.36 14.35 2.18
N SER A 125 -4.93 13.38 2.98
CA SER A 125 -3.57 13.28 3.48
C SER A 125 -2.60 13.34 2.31
N THR A 126 -1.92 14.49 2.21
CA THR A 126 -0.89 14.85 1.22
C THR A 126 0.40 14.05 1.43
N THR A 127 0.30 12.72 1.50
CA THR A 127 1.46 11.81 1.47
C THR A 127 1.71 11.29 0.05
N GLY A 128 1.05 11.89 -0.95
CA GLY A 128 1.01 11.39 -2.31
C GLY A 128 1.88 12.14 -3.31
N ASN A 129 2.25 13.40 -3.08
CA ASN A 129 2.68 14.24 -4.21
C ASN A 129 4.15 14.04 -4.56
N ALA A 130 5.04 14.00 -3.57
CA ALA A 130 6.47 13.80 -3.79
C ALA A 130 6.77 12.39 -4.34
N SER A 131 6.18 11.35 -3.71
CA SER A 131 6.39 9.97 -4.15
C SER A 131 5.71 9.67 -5.50
N LYS A 132 4.51 10.22 -5.78
CA LYS A 132 3.90 10.05 -7.12
C LYS A 132 4.66 10.80 -8.20
N ALA A 133 5.11 12.04 -7.94
CA ALA A 133 5.88 12.81 -8.92
C ALA A 133 7.23 12.15 -9.23
N MET A 134 7.93 11.66 -8.20
CA MET A 134 9.19 10.92 -8.36
C MET A 134 8.99 9.63 -9.18
N VAL A 135 7.90 8.91 -8.91
CA VAL A 135 7.54 7.70 -9.64
C VAL A 135 7.21 8.01 -11.11
N ILE A 136 6.41 9.04 -11.39
CA ILE A 136 6.09 9.48 -12.76
C ILE A 136 7.36 9.89 -13.51
N PHE A 137 8.27 10.61 -12.86
CA PHE A 137 9.52 11.08 -13.48
C PHE A 137 10.44 9.90 -13.84
N ILE A 138 10.60 8.93 -12.93
CA ILE A 138 11.39 7.73 -13.17
C ILE A 138 10.81 6.91 -14.34
N PHE A 139 9.48 6.72 -14.39
CA PHE A 139 8.83 6.01 -15.50
C PHE A 139 8.94 6.77 -16.84
N GLY A 140 8.83 8.09 -16.83
CA GLY A 140 8.99 8.91 -18.03
C GLY A 140 10.40 8.81 -18.63
N VAL A 141 11.43 8.89 -17.79
CA VAL A 141 12.83 8.80 -18.23
C VAL A 141 13.17 7.38 -18.71
N PHE A 142 12.77 6.34 -17.98
CA PHE A 142 13.03 4.95 -18.39
C PHE A 142 12.26 4.56 -19.66
N GLY A 143 11.01 4.99 -19.80
CA GLY A 143 10.23 4.78 -21.02
C GLY A 143 10.91 5.37 -22.24
N ALA A 144 11.44 6.60 -22.12
CA ALA A 144 12.20 7.25 -23.18
C ALA A 144 13.48 6.47 -23.56
N ILE A 145 14.23 5.96 -22.57
CA ILE A 145 15.45 5.17 -22.80
C ILE A 145 15.13 3.83 -23.49
N MET A 146 14.07 3.14 -23.08
CA MET A 146 13.65 1.88 -23.70
C MET A 146 13.19 2.07 -25.14
N ILE A 147 12.39 3.12 -25.41
CA ILE A 147 11.96 3.47 -26.77
C ILE A 147 13.17 3.80 -27.63
N LEU A 148 14.12 4.58 -27.11
CA LEU A 148 15.36 4.91 -27.81
C LEU A 148 16.18 3.64 -28.13
N GLY A 149 16.32 2.71 -27.18
CA GLY A 149 17.01 1.44 -27.39
C GLY A 149 16.34 0.55 -28.46
N LEU A 150 15.01 0.54 -28.51
CA LEU A 150 14.22 -0.16 -29.53
C LEU A 150 14.43 0.46 -30.92
N ILE A 151 14.39 1.79 -31.01
CA ILE A 151 14.64 2.54 -32.26
C ILE A 151 16.06 2.26 -32.77
N LEU A 152 17.06 2.27 -31.88
CA LEU A 152 18.45 1.96 -32.26
C LEU A 152 18.61 0.51 -32.74
N LYS A 153 17.94 -0.45 -32.09
CA LYS A 153 17.93 -1.84 -32.57
C LYS A 153 17.25 -2.00 -33.92
N LEU A 154 16.10 -1.36 -34.13
CA LEU A 154 15.39 -1.36 -35.41
C LEU A 154 16.25 -0.76 -36.51
N TYR A 155 16.90 0.36 -36.23
CA TYR A 155 17.83 1.00 -37.16
C TYR A 155 19.01 0.09 -37.53
N ALA A 156 19.61 -0.59 -36.55
CA ALA A 156 20.69 -1.54 -36.79
C ALA A 156 20.26 -2.74 -37.64
N ILE A 157 19.05 -3.26 -37.42
CA ILE A 157 18.48 -4.36 -38.21
C ILE A 157 18.23 -3.94 -39.66
N ILE A 158 17.61 -2.77 -39.87
CA ILE A 158 17.33 -2.23 -41.21
C ILE A 158 18.65 -1.98 -41.95
N LYS A 159 19.66 -1.41 -41.27
CA LYS A 159 20.98 -1.17 -41.86
C LYS A 159 21.72 -2.46 -42.22
N HIS A 160 21.54 -3.55 -41.49
CA HIS A 160 22.13 -4.85 -41.81
C HIS A 160 21.38 -5.60 -42.92
N ALA A 161 20.11 -5.24 -43.16
CA ALA A 161 19.25 -5.86 -44.18
C ALA A 161 19.31 -5.16 -45.55
N LEU A 162 20.02 -4.02 -45.66
CA LEU A 162 20.15 -3.18 -46.86
C LEU A 162 21.60 -3.20 -47.34
#